data_AF-A0A453RU87-F1
#
_entry.id   AF-A0A453RU87-F1
#
_cell.length_a   1.000
_cell.length_b   1.000
_cell.length_c   1.000
_cell.angle_alpha   90.00
_cell.angle_beta   90.00
_cell.angle_gamma   90.00
#
_symmetry.space_group_name_H-M   'P 1'
#
loop_
_entity.id
_entity.type
_entity.pdbx_description
1 polymer ?
#
loop_
_entity_poly.entity_id
_entity_poly.type
_entity_poly.pdbx_seq_one_letter_code
_entity_poly.pdbx_strand_id
1 'polypeptide(L)'
;MVDGFPYEVPEEYNNMPLLKGRATVDMTVKIKDNPNVEDCVFRIVLDGYNAPVTSGNFVDLVERKFYDGMEIQRADGFVVQTGDPEGPAEGFIDPSTGKSRTIPLEIMVDGDKAPIYGETLEELGLYKAQTKLPFNAFGTMAMAREVRLT
;
A
#
# COMPACT_ATOMS: atom_id res chain seq x y z
N MET A 1 -21.32 15.68 8.74
CA MET A 1 -19.95 15.29 9.10
C MET A 1 -20.03 13.94 9.79
N VAL A 2 -19.11 13.03 9.52
CA VAL A 2 -19.01 11.77 10.28
C VAL A 2 -18.13 12.09 11.49
N ASP A 3 -18.61 11.87 12.70
CA ASP A 3 -17.93 12.27 13.95
C ASP A 3 -16.70 11.41 14.29
N GLY A 4 -16.29 10.50 13.40
CA GLY A 4 -15.16 9.61 13.60
C GLY A 4 -14.84 8.77 12.36
N PHE A 5 -13.83 7.91 12.49
CA PHE A 5 -13.52 6.91 11.48
C PHE A 5 -14.69 5.91 11.38
N PRO A 6 -15.13 5.50 10.17
CA PRO A 6 -16.47 4.92 9.97
C PRO A 6 -16.66 3.48 10.46
N TYR A 7 -15.58 2.80 10.87
CA TYR A 7 -15.60 1.43 11.39
C TYR A 7 -14.39 1.20 12.31
N GLU A 8 -14.39 0.07 13.03
CA GLU A 8 -13.24 -0.35 13.83
C GLU A 8 -12.37 -1.31 13.04
N VAL A 9 -11.05 -1.13 13.12
CA VAL A 9 -10.08 -2.06 12.56
C VAL A 9 -9.94 -3.23 13.55
N PRO A 10 -9.85 -4.50 13.09
CA PRO A 10 -9.69 -5.65 13.97
C PRO A 10 -8.56 -5.49 14.99
N GLU A 11 -8.76 -5.99 16.21
CA GLU A 11 -7.81 -5.82 17.32
C GLU A 11 -6.40 -6.35 17.02
N GLU A 12 -6.31 -7.42 16.22
CA GLU A 12 -5.05 -8.00 15.75
C GLU A 12 -4.17 -7.03 14.96
N TYR A 13 -4.75 -5.98 14.34
CA TYR A 13 -4.02 -4.95 13.60
C TYR A 13 -3.90 -3.61 14.35
N ASN A 14 -4.46 -3.48 15.56
CA ASN A 14 -4.42 -2.22 16.31
C ASN A 14 -3.00 -1.79 16.73
N ASN A 15 -2.06 -2.74 16.78
CA ASN A 15 -0.65 -2.47 17.07
C ASN A 15 0.16 -2.09 15.82
N MET A 16 -0.46 -2.10 14.64
CA MET A 16 0.17 -1.65 13.40
C MET A 16 -0.07 -0.15 13.15
N PRO A 17 0.76 0.52 12.33
CA PRO A 17 0.43 1.86 11.87
C PRO A 17 -0.89 1.86 11.07
N LEU A 18 -1.83 2.72 11.47
CA LEU A 18 -3.15 2.84 10.84
C LEU A 18 -3.37 4.26 10.31
N LEU A 19 -3.79 4.39 9.05
CA LEU A 19 -4.24 5.66 8.49
C LEU A 19 -5.76 5.78 8.63
N LYS A 20 -6.24 6.49 9.66
CA LYS A 20 -7.67 6.74 9.87
C LYS A 20 -8.17 8.00 9.14
N GLY A 21 -8.10 7.98 7.81
CA GLY A 21 -8.52 9.11 6.97
C GLY A 21 -7.83 9.10 5.61
N ARG A 22 -7.48 10.27 5.10
CA ARG A 22 -6.64 10.39 3.88
C ARG A 22 -5.36 11.15 4.19
N ALA A 23 -4.30 10.75 3.50
CA ALA A 23 -3.03 11.46 3.50
C ALA A 23 -2.62 11.76 2.05
N THR A 24 -1.79 12.78 1.87
CA THR A 24 -1.15 13.08 0.59
C THR A 24 0.35 13.04 0.80
N VAL A 25 1.06 12.37 -0.10
CA VAL A 25 2.52 12.36 -0.13
C VAL A 25 3.00 12.80 -1.51
N ASP A 26 4.16 13.44 -1.54
CA ASP A 26 4.86 13.78 -2.78
C ASP A 26 6.06 12.84 -2.94
N MET A 27 6.05 12.06 -4.02
CA MET A 27 7.14 11.17 -4.39
C MET A 27 7.99 11.85 -5.47
N THR A 28 9.21 12.23 -5.11
CA THR A 28 10.17 12.80 -6.06
C THR A 28 11.01 11.69 -6.67
N VAL A 29 10.99 11.57 -8.00
CA VAL A 29 11.75 10.57 -8.74
C VAL A 29 12.79 11.29 -9.59
N LYS A 30 14.06 10.91 -9.45
CA LYS A 30 15.13 11.37 -10.33
C LYS A 30 15.17 10.51 -11.58
N ILE A 31 15.24 11.16 -12.74
CA ILE A 31 15.28 10.49 -14.04
C ILE A 31 16.72 10.60 -14.57
N LYS A 32 17.38 9.45 -14.70
CA LYS A 32 18.71 9.35 -15.30
C LYS A 32 18.59 9.40 -16.83
N ASP A 33 19.61 9.96 -17.49
CA ASP A 33 19.80 9.90 -18.95
C ASP A 33 18.64 10.46 -19.80
N ASN A 34 17.93 11.48 -19.29
CA ASN A 34 16.91 12.20 -20.03
C ASN A 34 17.32 13.68 -20.22
N PRO A 35 17.49 14.16 -21.48
CA PRO A 35 17.98 15.51 -21.74
C PRO A 35 16.97 16.62 -21.40
N ASN A 36 15.71 16.27 -21.15
CA ASN A 36 14.61 17.23 -20.97
C ASN A 36 14.02 17.20 -19.55
N VAL A 37 14.23 16.13 -18.80
CA VAL A 37 13.60 15.92 -17.48
C VAL A 37 14.61 15.30 -16.52
N GLU A 38 14.99 16.05 -15.48
CA GLU A 38 15.94 15.59 -14.46
C GLU A 38 15.22 14.94 -13.27
N ASP A 39 14.05 15.47 -12.90
CA ASP A 39 13.20 14.93 -11.86
C ASP A 39 11.71 15.12 -12.19
N CYS A 40 10.87 14.38 -11.46
CA CYS A 40 9.42 14.48 -11.53
C CYS A 40 8.85 14.29 -10.12
N VAL A 41 7.79 15.03 -9.80
CA VAL A 41 7.06 14.89 -8.54
C VAL A 41 5.70 14.27 -8.81
N PHE A 42 5.46 13.09 -8.23
CA PHE A 42 4.16 12.44 -8.23
C PHE A 42 3.44 12.72 -6.91
N ARG A 43 2.30 13.39 -6.99
CA ARG A 43 1.42 13.60 -5.84
C ARG A 43 0.48 12.41 -5.69
N ILE A 44 0.60 11.69 -4.58
CA ILE A 44 -0.14 10.46 -4.29
C ILE A 44 -1.11 10.70 -3.15
N VAL A 45 -2.38 10.34 -3.34
CA VAL A 45 -3.40 10.37 -2.29
C VAL A 45 -3.63 8.96 -1.78
N LEU A 46 -3.47 8.77 -0.48
CA LEU A 46 -3.64 7.49 0.21
C LEU A 46 -5.04 7.44 0.83
N ASP A 47 -5.79 6.37 0.55
CA ASP A 47 -7.17 6.20 1.01
C ASP A 47 -7.29 5.25 2.19
N GLY A 48 -7.00 5.77 3.38
CA GLY A 48 -7.17 5.04 4.64
C GLY A 48 -8.62 4.76 5.01
N TYR A 49 -9.64 5.34 4.35
CA TYR A 49 -11.03 4.93 4.59
C TYR A 49 -11.36 3.57 4.01
N ASN A 50 -10.66 3.16 2.96
CA ASN A 50 -10.88 1.87 2.30
C ASN A 50 -9.73 0.88 2.55
N ALA A 51 -8.54 1.38 2.90
CA ALA A 51 -7.37 0.57 3.20
C ALA A 51 -6.53 1.16 4.36
N PRO A 52 -7.05 1.20 5.60
CA PRO A 52 -6.39 1.82 6.75
C PRO A 52 -5.07 1.16 7.16
N VAL A 53 -4.97 -0.17 7.10
CA VAL A 53 -3.75 -0.89 7.49
C VAL A 53 -2.68 -0.71 6.41
N THR A 54 -3.06 -0.89 5.14
CA THR A 54 -2.14 -0.78 4.00
C THR A 54 -1.60 0.64 3.85
N SER A 55 -2.51 1.63 3.90
CA SER A 55 -2.12 3.04 3.80
C SER A 55 -1.34 3.50 5.02
N GLY A 56 -1.72 3.03 6.22
CA GLY A 56 -0.99 3.33 7.47
C GLY A 56 0.44 2.81 7.44
N ASN A 57 0.63 1.57 7.01
CA ASN A 57 1.96 0.99 6.82
C ASN A 57 2.80 1.81 5.84
N PHE A 58 2.25 2.19 4.69
CA PHE A 58 2.98 2.99 3.70
C PHE A 58 3.38 4.37 4.25
N VAL A 59 2.48 5.07 4.95
CA VAL A 59 2.80 6.36 5.59
C VAL A 59 3.90 6.22 6.62
N ASP A 60 3.84 5.23 7.51
CA ASP A 60 4.90 5.00 8.51
C ASP A 60 6.26 4.72 7.85
N LEU A 61 6.29 3.96 6.76
CA LEU A 61 7.52 3.72 6.00
C LEU A 61 8.06 4.98 5.31
N VAL A 62 7.18 5.85 4.80
CA VAL A 62 7.55 7.17 4.29
C VAL A 62 8.15 8.05 5.40
N GLU A 63 7.53 8.10 6.57
CA GLU A 63 8.03 8.87 7.72
C GLU A 63 9.40 8.37 8.21
N ARG A 64 9.65 7.06 8.08
CA ARG A 64 10.95 6.42 8.37
C ARG A 64 11.99 6.62 7.27
N LYS A 65 11.65 7.31 6.17
CA LYS A 65 12.51 7.50 4.99
C LYS A 65 12.92 6.18 4.33
N PHE A 66 12.10 5.13 4.47
CA PHE A 66 12.44 3.80 3.97
C PHE A 66 12.61 3.77 2.45
N TYR A 67 11.82 4.57 1.73
CA TYR A 67 11.86 4.64 0.26
C TYR A 67 12.88 5.65 -0.29
N ASP A 68 13.48 6.48 0.57
CA ASP A 68 14.38 7.55 0.12
C ASP A 68 15.64 6.98 -0.53
N GLY A 69 15.92 7.41 -1.77
CA GLY A 69 17.11 6.99 -2.52
C GLY A 69 16.99 5.59 -3.14
N MET A 70 15.85 4.92 -3.00
CA MET A 70 15.62 3.61 -3.61
C MET A 70 15.45 3.72 -5.12
N GLU A 71 16.00 2.76 -5.86
CA GLU A 71 15.77 2.67 -7.31
C GLU A 71 14.38 2.06 -7.61
N ILE A 72 13.93 2.22 -8.85
CA ILE A 72 12.79 1.48 -9.37
C ILE A 72 13.31 0.13 -9.86
N GLN A 73 12.89 -0.96 -9.22
CA GLN A 73 13.41 -2.31 -9.48
C GLN A 73 12.78 -2.95 -10.72
N ARG A 74 11.55 -2.55 -11.08
CA ARG A 74 10.82 -3.17 -12.20
C ARG A 74 9.95 -2.15 -12.93
N ALA A 75 10.03 -2.14 -14.25
CA ALA A 75 9.24 -1.28 -15.12
C ALA A 75 8.95 -2.00 -16.45
N ASP A 76 7.82 -2.73 -16.50
CA ASP A 76 7.53 -3.67 -17.59
C ASP A 76 6.34 -3.20 -18.45
N GLY A 77 6.08 -1.89 -18.49
CA GLY A 77 5.02 -1.24 -19.28
C GLY A 77 3.61 -1.32 -18.69
N PHE A 78 3.32 -2.30 -17.84
CA PHE A 78 2.03 -2.42 -17.13
C PHE A 78 2.08 -1.93 -15.69
N VAL A 79 3.21 -2.13 -15.03
CA VAL A 79 3.46 -1.72 -13.65
C VAL A 79 4.86 -1.15 -13.52
N VAL A 80 4.98 -0.20 -12.62
CA VAL A 80 6.25 0.30 -12.09
C VAL A 80 6.26 -0.08 -10.61
N GLN A 81 7.26 -0.85 -10.20
CA GLN A 81 7.34 -1.37 -8.84
C GLN A 81 8.60 -0.87 -8.15
N THR A 82 8.42 -0.40 -6.91
CA THR A 82 9.50 -0.06 -5.99
C THR A 82 9.20 -0.53 -4.57
N GLY A 83 10.13 -0.34 -3.64
CA GLY A 83 9.99 -0.73 -2.22
C GLY A 83 10.79 -1.97 -1.81
N ASP A 84 11.72 -2.44 -2.64
CA ASP A 84 12.59 -3.57 -2.35
C ASP A 84 13.98 -3.10 -1.88
N PRO A 85 14.35 -3.31 -0.59
CA PRO A 85 15.62 -2.80 -0.06
C PRO A 85 16.83 -3.56 -0.60
N GLU A 86 18.00 -2.92 -0.59
CA GLU A 86 19.25 -3.60 -0.95
C GLU A 86 19.61 -4.72 0.06
N GLY A 87 20.16 -5.82 -0.44
CA GLY A 87 20.66 -6.94 0.37
C GLY A 87 19.68 -8.12 0.43
N PRO A 88 19.81 -9.00 1.43
CA PRO A 88 18.98 -10.21 1.54
C PRO A 88 17.61 -9.98 2.17
N ALA A 89 17.29 -8.73 2.54
CA ALA A 89 16.03 -8.41 3.20
C ALA A 89 14.91 -8.35 2.17
N GLU A 90 13.85 -9.11 2.41
CA GLU A 90 12.61 -9.03 1.63
C GLU A 90 11.64 -8.09 2.35
N GLY A 91 11.55 -6.85 1.85
CA GLY A 91 10.73 -5.79 2.44
C GLY A 91 11.29 -5.19 3.74
N PHE A 92 10.44 -4.50 4.50
CA PHE A 92 10.85 -3.77 5.69
C PHE A 92 11.12 -4.68 6.89
N ILE A 93 12.31 -4.58 7.48
CA ILE A 93 12.67 -5.21 8.74
C ILE A 93 12.50 -4.20 9.87
N ASP A 94 11.67 -4.53 10.87
CA ASP A 94 11.46 -3.65 12.01
C ASP A 94 12.72 -3.62 12.90
N PRO A 95 13.38 -2.46 13.08
CA PRO A 95 14.64 -2.37 13.80
C PRO A 95 14.50 -2.69 15.30
N SER A 96 13.29 -2.59 15.86
CA SER A 96 13.05 -2.91 17.27
C SER A 96 12.93 -4.41 17.52
N THR A 97 12.50 -5.19 16.53
CA THR A 97 12.26 -6.64 16.66
C THR A 97 13.22 -7.50 15.84
N GLY A 98 13.88 -6.92 14.83
CA GLY A 98 14.71 -7.63 13.87
C GLY A 98 13.92 -8.54 12.92
N LYS A 99 12.59 -8.38 12.85
CA LYS A 99 11.71 -9.24 12.02
C LYS A 99 11.13 -8.46 10.84
N SER A 100 10.87 -9.17 9.74
CA SER A 100 10.12 -8.62 8.61
C SER A 100 8.70 -8.26 9.04
N ARG A 101 8.24 -7.08 8.64
CA ARG A 101 6.88 -6.61 8.87
C ARG A 101 6.01 -7.01 7.69
N THR A 102 5.00 -7.83 7.95
CA THR A 102 3.97 -8.18 6.98
C THR A 102 2.64 -7.54 7.37
N ILE A 103 1.81 -7.26 6.37
CA ILE A 103 0.45 -6.71 6.55
C ILE A 103 -0.57 -7.65 5.87
N PRO A 104 -1.83 -7.70 6.34
CA PRO A 104 -2.87 -8.51 5.73
C PRO A 104 -3.23 -8.01 4.31
N LEU A 105 -3.83 -8.89 3.51
CA LEU A 105 -4.62 -8.44 2.36
C LEU A 105 -5.80 -7.62 2.89
N GLU A 106 -6.09 -6.50 2.26
CA GLU A 106 -7.15 -5.58 2.68
C GLU A 106 -8.02 -5.26 1.45
N ILE A 107 -9.28 -5.72 1.47
CA ILE A 107 -10.22 -5.55 0.36
C ILE A 107 -11.52 -4.94 0.88
N MET A 108 -11.84 -3.73 0.42
CA MET A 108 -13.14 -3.12 0.66
C MET A 108 -14.07 -3.42 -0.53
N VAL A 109 -15.19 -4.11 -0.28
CA VAL A 109 -16.23 -4.38 -1.28
C VAL A 109 -17.21 -3.21 -1.34
N ASP A 110 -17.77 -2.94 -2.51
CA ASP A 110 -18.80 -1.91 -2.67
C ASP A 110 -20.09 -2.30 -1.92
N GLY A 111 -20.59 -1.37 -1.10
CA GLY A 111 -21.73 -1.59 -0.20
C GLY A 111 -21.37 -2.07 1.20
N ASP A 112 -20.16 -2.59 1.41
CA ASP A 112 -19.72 -3.04 2.73
C ASP A 112 -19.39 -1.86 3.65
N LYS A 113 -19.46 -2.13 4.96
CA LYS A 113 -19.21 -1.12 6.01
C LYS A 113 -17.77 -1.09 6.49
N ALA A 114 -17.01 -2.17 6.26
CA ALA A 114 -15.62 -2.32 6.67
C ALA A 114 -14.88 -3.26 5.70
N PRO A 115 -13.54 -3.16 5.59
CA PRO A 115 -12.75 -4.03 4.74
C PRO A 115 -12.72 -5.48 5.22
N ILE A 116 -12.54 -6.39 4.27
CA ILE A 116 -12.18 -7.79 4.49
C ILE A 116 -10.66 -7.86 4.64
N TYR A 117 -10.20 -8.65 5.61
CA TYR A 117 -8.79 -8.81 5.95
C TYR A 117 -8.32 -10.25 5.76
N GLY A 118 -7.14 -10.42 5.17
CA GLY A 118 -6.43 -11.70 5.09
C GLY A 118 -6.95 -12.69 4.04
N GLU A 119 -8.20 -12.52 3.59
CA GLU A 119 -8.90 -13.42 2.65
C GLU A 119 -9.10 -12.76 1.28
N THR A 120 -9.13 -13.57 0.23
CA THR A 120 -9.51 -13.17 -1.13
C THR A 120 -11.03 -13.23 -1.33
N LEU A 121 -11.53 -12.55 -2.36
CA LEU A 121 -12.95 -12.63 -2.71
C LEU A 121 -13.32 -14.03 -3.19
N GLU A 122 -12.38 -14.73 -3.83
CA GLU A 122 -12.54 -16.10 -4.31
C GLU A 122 -12.72 -17.11 -3.15
N GLU A 123 -11.91 -17.00 -2.10
CA GLU A 123 -12.02 -17.82 -0.88
C GLU A 123 -13.37 -17.62 -0.17
N LEU A 124 -13.91 -16.40 -0.24
CA LEU A 124 -15.21 -16.05 0.33
C LEU A 124 -16.39 -16.35 -0.61
N GLY A 125 -16.14 -16.86 -1.83
CA GLY A 125 -17.18 -17.15 -2.82
C GLY A 125 -17.81 -15.90 -3.46
N LEU A 126 -17.17 -14.74 -3.34
CA LEU A 126 -17.64 -13.43 -3.78
C LEU A 126 -17.15 -13.05 -5.20
N TYR A 127 -17.24 -13.98 -6.16
CA TYR A 127 -16.67 -13.83 -7.51
C TYR A 127 -17.19 -12.64 -8.35
N LYS A 128 -18.33 -12.07 -7.98
CA LYS A 128 -18.96 -10.94 -8.69
C LYS A 128 -18.90 -9.63 -7.89
N ALA A 129 -18.31 -9.64 -6.70
CA ALA A 129 -18.20 -8.45 -5.87
C ALA A 129 -17.28 -7.43 -6.56
N GLN A 130 -17.67 -6.16 -6.49
CA GLN A 130 -16.84 -5.04 -6.96
C GLN A 130 -16.10 -4.44 -5.77
N THR A 131 -14.81 -4.13 -5.96
CA THR A 131 -14.02 -3.47 -4.91
C THR A 131 -14.17 -1.95 -5.00
N LYS A 132 -14.11 -1.27 -3.84
CA LYS A 132 -14.07 0.21 -3.77
C LYS A 132 -12.81 0.80 -4.42
N LEU A 133 -11.71 0.03 -4.41
CA LEU A 133 -10.42 0.40 -5.01
C LEU A 133 -10.05 -0.62 -6.11
N PRO A 134 -10.63 -0.51 -7.31
CA PRO A 134 -10.28 -1.38 -8.42
C PRO A 134 -8.93 -1.00 -9.04
N PHE A 135 -8.16 -2.01 -9.44
CA PHE A 135 -6.89 -1.82 -10.16
C PHE A 135 -7.11 -1.74 -11.68
N ASN A 136 -7.96 -0.81 -12.13
CA ASN A 136 -8.39 -0.69 -13.52
C ASN A 136 -8.09 0.68 -14.16
N ALA A 137 -7.49 1.61 -13.41
CA ALA A 137 -7.11 2.94 -13.87
C ALA A 137 -5.59 3.14 -13.81
N PHE A 138 -5.05 3.88 -14.77
CA PHE A 138 -3.64 4.28 -14.75
C PHE A 138 -3.36 5.21 -13.57
N GLY A 139 -2.22 5.01 -12.91
CA GLY A 139 -1.84 5.77 -11.72
C GLY A 139 -2.41 5.22 -10.41
N THR A 140 -3.20 4.14 -10.43
CA THR A 140 -3.56 3.43 -9.21
C THR A 140 -2.31 2.82 -8.58
N MET A 141 -2.15 3.03 -7.28
CA MET A 141 -1.09 2.42 -6.48
C MET A 141 -1.65 1.22 -5.71
N ALA A 142 -0.90 0.13 -5.67
CA ALA A 142 -1.25 -1.07 -4.95
C ALA A 142 -0.02 -1.60 -4.19
N MET A 143 -0.26 -2.36 -3.13
CA MET A 143 0.80 -3.02 -2.37
C MET A 143 1.20 -4.33 -3.06
N ALA A 144 2.48 -4.46 -3.38
CA ALA A 144 3.02 -5.72 -3.89
C ALA A 144 2.94 -6.79 -2.80
N ARG A 145 2.66 -8.02 -3.21
CA ARG A 145 2.57 -9.17 -2.31
C ARG A 145 2.89 -10.46 -3.05
N GLU A 146 3.39 -11.43 -2.32
CA GLU A 146 3.49 -12.79 -2.82
C GLU A 146 2.11 -13.44 -2.85
N VAL A 147 1.87 -14.24 -3.90
CA VAL A 147 0.68 -15.08 -3.98
C VAL A 147 0.93 -16.31 -3.12
N ARG A 148 0.08 -16.56 -2.12
CA ARG A 148 0.02 -17.90 -1.51
C ARG A 148 -0.44 -18.87 -2.60
N LEU A 149 0.51 -19.61 -3.17
CA LEU A 149 0.20 -20.81 -3.91
C LEU A 149 -0.26 -21.84 -2.88
N THR A 150 -1.57 -21.94 -2.67
CA THR A 150 -2.20 -23.02 -1.91
C THR A 150 -2.05 -24.36 -2.63
#